data_AF-A0A453JZB9-F1
#
_entry.id   AF-A0A453JZB9-F1
#
_cell.length_a   1.000
_cell.length_b   1.000
_cell.length_c   1.000
_cell.angle_alpha   90.00
_cell.angle_beta   90.00
_cell.angle_gamma   90.00
#
_symmetry.space_group_name_H-M   'P 1'
#
loop_
_entity.id
_entity.type
_entity.pdbx_description
1 polymer ?
#
loop_
_entity_poly.entity_id
_entity_poly.type
_entity_poly.pdbx_seq_one_letter_code
_entity_poly.pdbx_strand_id
1 'polypeptide(L)'
;QKVQALMMRKLENLEEKVESMSHEVKKLARLHSNRHADKYPRSEPYQEGATLSEPNANIRLRFLDGLRTPIYTDKIITSQSNAAIRVGVFDGEKMINEGPLSKAKVEILVLRGDFCSDGQESWTEEEFNSHIAQGRHRQGSVLGGDCSAWLNNGEASLGKIRFREGSSRTPSRKFIVGGRVCMNRKIGGIRVQEAVMEPVTVLDRRNEANEKRHPPRLDDEVYRLEEISRDGIYHRRLKNVHIFTVEDFLKALNKDADVLREMVLEIKKRSNAWERMVKHARECCLADRPELKAYHSVEGNVVIFFNCVHDLVGAIFYGVYVSRDNFDPAKKAQAYELKECARGQLDILPFDYVMNGNLPEQVPSSTHSTLDAAFILGPDVALQR
;
A
#
# COMPACT_ATOMS: atom_id res chain seq x y z
N GLN A 1 -43.24 -35.52 14.72
CA GLN A 1 -43.15 -36.88 14.13
C GLN A 1 -43.29 -36.89 12.60
N LYS A 2 -44.37 -36.39 11.98
CA LYS A 2 -44.53 -36.40 10.49
C LYS A 2 -43.47 -35.60 9.70
N VAL A 3 -43.01 -34.45 10.20
CA VAL A 3 -41.99 -33.61 9.53
C VAL A 3 -40.60 -34.27 9.57
N GLN A 4 -40.28 -34.93 10.67
CA GLN A 4 -39.01 -35.65 10.83
C GLN A 4 -38.93 -36.88 9.92
N ALA A 5 -40.04 -37.62 9.77
CA ALA A 5 -40.12 -38.72 8.80
C ALA A 5 -39.98 -38.25 7.34
N LEU A 6 -40.51 -37.07 7.00
CA LEU A 6 -40.36 -36.48 5.68
C LEU A 6 -38.91 -36.02 5.40
N MET A 7 -38.21 -35.50 6.40
CA MET A 7 -36.79 -35.15 6.27
C MET A 7 -35.91 -36.39 6.07
N MET A 8 -36.12 -37.45 6.86
CA MET A 8 -35.36 -38.71 6.71
C MET A 8 -35.55 -39.31 5.32
N ARG A 9 -36.79 -39.33 4.81
CA ARG A 9 -37.08 -39.84 3.47
C ARG A 9 -36.45 -39.00 2.34
N LYS A 10 -36.27 -37.69 2.56
CA LYS A 10 -35.56 -36.81 1.61
C LYS A 10 -34.05 -37.01 1.67
N LEU A 11 -33.50 -37.32 2.85
CA LEU A 11 -32.09 -37.60 3.04
C LEU A 11 -31.71 -38.93 2.37
N GLU A 12 -32.49 -39.99 2.58
CA GLU A 12 -32.31 -41.28 1.93
C GLU A 12 -32.33 -41.18 0.39
N ASN A 13 -33.26 -40.39 -0.16
CA ASN A 13 -33.33 -40.15 -1.62
C ASN A 13 -32.11 -39.36 -2.14
N LEU A 14 -31.52 -38.49 -1.32
CA LEU A 14 -30.31 -37.76 -1.68
C LEU A 14 -29.08 -38.69 -1.66
N GLU A 15 -28.98 -39.57 -0.67
CA GLU A 15 -27.92 -40.56 -0.56
C GLU A 15 -27.96 -41.55 -1.74
N GLU A 16 -29.14 -42.04 -2.14
CA GLU A 16 -29.29 -42.90 -3.32
C GLU A 16 -28.82 -42.21 -4.61
N LYS A 17 -29.09 -40.90 -4.78
CA LYS A 17 -28.65 -40.14 -5.95
C LYS A 17 -27.13 -39.93 -5.96
N VAL A 18 -26.52 -39.70 -4.81
CA VAL A 18 -25.07 -39.54 -4.68
C VAL A 18 -24.36 -40.86 -5.00
N GLU A 19 -24.89 -41.99 -4.54
CA GLU A 19 -24.31 -43.30 -4.85
C GLU A 19 -24.44 -43.65 -6.34
N SER A 20 -25.58 -43.30 -6.96
CA SER A 20 -25.78 -43.45 -8.41
C SER A 20 -24.79 -42.62 -9.22
N MET A 21 -24.56 -41.35 -8.85
CA MET A 21 -23.57 -40.49 -9.49
C MET A 21 -22.13 -41.01 -9.29
N SER A 22 -21.81 -41.51 -8.10
CA SER A 22 -20.51 -42.15 -7.80
C SER A 22 -20.26 -43.35 -8.71
N HIS A 23 -21.29 -44.16 -8.98
CA HIS A 23 -21.23 -45.27 -9.92
C HIS A 23 -21.01 -44.83 -11.37
N GLU A 24 -21.64 -43.75 -11.83
CA GLU A 24 -21.44 -43.21 -13.18
C GLU A 24 -20.03 -42.63 -13.36
N VAL A 25 -19.50 -41.91 -12.36
CA VAL A 25 -18.13 -41.39 -12.38
C VAL A 25 -17.11 -42.52 -12.43
N LYS A 26 -17.31 -43.60 -11.66
CA LYS A 26 -16.45 -44.80 -11.73
C LYS A 26 -16.53 -45.49 -13.10
N LYS A 27 -17.69 -45.48 -13.75
CA LYS A 27 -17.87 -46.04 -15.10
C LYS A 27 -17.16 -45.19 -16.16
N LEU A 28 -17.23 -43.85 -16.05
CA LEU A 28 -16.50 -42.92 -16.92
C LEU A 28 -14.97 -43.04 -16.74
N ALA A 29 -14.49 -43.15 -15.51
CA ALA A 29 -13.07 -43.36 -15.22
C ALA A 29 -12.53 -44.65 -15.87
N ARG A 30 -13.31 -45.74 -15.84
CA ARG A 30 -12.95 -47.01 -16.51
C ARG A 30 -12.96 -46.90 -18.04
N LEU A 31 -13.89 -46.13 -18.61
CA LEU A 31 -13.93 -45.88 -20.05
C LEU A 31 -12.74 -45.03 -20.54
N HIS A 32 -12.24 -44.11 -19.71
CA HIS A 32 -11.05 -43.33 -20.02
C HIS A 32 -9.74 -44.11 -19.82
N SER A 33 -9.68 -45.05 -18.87
CA SER A 33 -8.51 -45.91 -18.62
C SER A 33 -8.24 -46.90 -19.77
N ASN A 34 -9.29 -47.37 -20.47
CA ASN A 34 -9.15 -48.37 -21.54
C ASN A 34 -8.86 -47.78 -22.94
N ARG A 35 -8.64 -46.47 -23.08
CA ARG A 35 -8.29 -45.85 -24.38
C ARG A 35 -6.79 -45.58 -24.59
N HIS A 36 -5.93 -45.95 -23.63
CA HIS A 36 -4.48 -45.80 -23.72
C HIS A 36 -3.74 -47.14 -23.65
N ALA A 37 -4.16 -48.12 -24.44
CA ALA A 37 -3.36 -49.30 -24.74
C ALA A 37 -3.50 -49.64 -26.24
N ASP A 38 -2.35 -49.92 -26.87
CA ASP A 38 -2.12 -50.37 -28.24
C ASP A 38 -2.15 -49.34 -29.38
N LYS A 39 -0.94 -48.88 -29.75
CA LYS A 39 -0.29 -49.21 -31.04
C LYS A 39 1.03 -48.46 -31.21
N TYR A 40 2.18 -49.12 -31.00
CA TYR A 40 3.40 -48.89 -31.79
C TYR A 40 4.28 -50.16 -31.75
N PRO A 41 4.71 -50.71 -32.90
CA PRO A 41 5.58 -51.87 -32.95
C PRO A 41 7.05 -51.51 -32.67
N ARG A 42 7.70 -52.45 -31.99
CA ARG A 42 9.08 -52.51 -31.54
C ARG A 42 10.11 -52.35 -32.66
N SER A 43 11.13 -51.52 -32.44
CA SER A 43 12.44 -51.58 -33.11
C SER A 43 13.49 -51.03 -32.13
N GLU A 44 14.43 -51.88 -31.70
CA GLU A 44 15.63 -51.49 -30.93
C GLU A 44 16.81 -51.27 -31.92
N PRO A 45 18.06 -50.97 -31.46
CA PRO A 45 18.55 -49.62 -31.21
C PRO A 45 19.82 -49.31 -32.02
N TYR A 46 20.06 -48.04 -32.37
CA TYR A 46 21.39 -47.57 -32.73
C TYR A 46 21.71 -46.28 -31.96
N GLN A 47 22.68 -46.40 -31.06
CA GLN A 47 23.38 -45.25 -30.47
C GLN A 47 24.37 -44.71 -31.50
N GLU A 48 24.31 -43.41 -31.78
CA GLU A 48 25.52 -42.59 -31.91
C GLU A 48 25.17 -41.10 -31.78
N GLY A 49 26.10 -40.36 -31.22
CA GLY A 49 25.86 -39.09 -30.55
C GLY A 49 25.50 -37.92 -31.47
N ALA A 50 24.53 -37.14 -31.01
CA ALA A 50 24.52 -35.70 -31.17
C ALA A 50 23.58 -35.14 -30.10
N THR A 51 24.13 -34.38 -29.16
CA THR A 51 23.40 -33.56 -28.21
C THR A 51 22.46 -32.63 -28.98
N LEU A 52 21.19 -33.04 -29.10
CA LEU A 52 20.09 -32.15 -29.45
C LEU A 52 19.86 -31.22 -28.26
N SER A 53 20.51 -30.07 -28.29
CA SER A 53 20.11 -28.91 -27.50
C SER A 53 18.65 -28.56 -27.85
N GLU A 54 17.74 -28.71 -26.89
CA GLU A 54 16.36 -28.22 -26.99
C GLU A 54 16.39 -26.70 -27.29
N PRO A 55 15.94 -26.21 -28.45
CA PRO A 55 16.20 -24.80 -28.82
C PRO A 55 15.32 -23.76 -28.13
N ASN A 56 14.33 -24.14 -27.29
CA ASN A 56 13.21 -23.24 -26.93
C ASN A 56 12.86 -23.21 -25.42
N ALA A 57 13.70 -23.70 -24.53
CA ALA A 57 13.29 -23.95 -23.14
C ALA A 57 13.12 -22.69 -22.25
N ASN A 58 13.32 -21.46 -22.75
CA ASN A 58 13.29 -20.29 -21.87
C ASN A 58 12.70 -18.99 -22.45
N ILE A 59 11.90 -19.07 -23.51
CA ILE A 59 11.27 -17.89 -24.10
C ILE A 59 10.04 -17.48 -23.28
N ARG A 60 10.04 -16.25 -22.75
CA ARG A 60 8.96 -15.74 -21.88
C ARG A 60 8.65 -14.27 -22.13
N LEU A 61 7.40 -13.88 -21.90
CA LEU A 61 7.03 -12.49 -21.75
C LEU A 61 7.35 -12.01 -20.33
N ARG A 62 7.72 -10.74 -20.21
CA ARG A 62 7.92 -10.08 -18.91
C ARG A 62 7.35 -8.67 -18.95
N PHE A 63 6.77 -8.25 -17.84
CA PHE A 63 6.49 -6.84 -17.63
C PHE A 63 7.77 -6.13 -17.17
N LEU A 64 8.04 -4.96 -17.75
CA LEU A 64 9.26 -4.21 -17.44
C LEU A 64 9.10 -3.30 -16.22
N ASP A 65 7.86 -2.99 -15.84
CA ASP A 65 7.54 -2.15 -14.69
C ASP A 65 6.39 -2.77 -13.89
N GLY A 66 6.39 -2.52 -12.57
CA GLY A 66 5.24 -2.81 -11.71
C GLY A 66 4.09 -1.82 -11.91
N LEU A 67 2.90 -2.17 -11.42
CA LEU A 67 1.74 -1.29 -11.42
C LEU A 67 1.86 -0.22 -10.32
N ARG A 68 1.41 0.99 -10.63
CA ARG A 68 1.19 2.01 -9.61
C ARG A 68 -0.09 1.70 -8.82
N THR A 69 0.05 1.57 -7.51
CA THR A 69 -1.07 1.44 -6.57
C THR A 69 -1.34 2.77 -5.85
N PRO A 70 -2.59 3.00 -5.40
CA PRO A 70 -3.78 2.16 -5.59
C PRO A 70 -4.36 2.24 -7.01
N ILE A 71 -5.06 1.18 -7.42
CA ILE A 71 -5.72 1.08 -8.73
C ILE A 71 -7.23 1.22 -8.56
N TYR A 72 -7.85 2.04 -9.42
CA TYR A 72 -9.29 2.27 -9.43
C TYR A 72 -9.94 1.82 -10.73
N THR A 73 -11.21 1.40 -10.66
CA THR A 73 -12.01 1.14 -11.86
C THR A 73 -12.16 2.39 -12.72
N ASP A 74 -12.31 2.22 -14.02
CA ASP A 74 -12.46 3.28 -15.03
C ASP A 74 -11.34 4.33 -15.08
N LYS A 75 -10.24 4.11 -14.33
CA LYS A 75 -9.01 4.90 -14.40
C LYS A 75 -7.98 4.17 -15.24
N ILE A 76 -7.20 4.93 -15.99
CA ILE A 76 -6.10 4.38 -16.78
C ILE A 76 -5.05 3.82 -15.83
N ILE A 77 -4.67 2.56 -16.03
CA ILE A 77 -3.59 1.93 -15.28
C ILE A 77 -2.24 2.43 -15.79
N THR A 78 -1.33 2.68 -14.86
CA THR A 78 0.01 3.21 -15.15
C THR A 78 1.07 2.40 -14.44
N SER A 79 2.28 2.43 -14.96
CA SER A 79 3.46 1.90 -14.28
C SER A 79 3.79 2.72 -13.03
N GLN A 80 4.63 2.17 -12.15
CA GLN A 80 5.20 2.89 -11.00
C GLN A 80 5.84 4.24 -11.38
N SER A 81 6.36 4.37 -12.59
CA SER A 81 6.96 5.60 -13.15
C SER A 81 5.96 6.55 -13.81
N ASN A 82 4.65 6.34 -13.64
CA ASN A 82 3.57 7.09 -14.30
C ASN A 82 3.56 7.00 -15.84
N ALA A 83 4.10 5.91 -16.39
CA ALA A 83 4.12 5.65 -17.81
C ALA A 83 3.11 4.56 -18.22
N ALA A 84 3.04 4.28 -19.52
CA ALA A 84 2.29 3.15 -20.06
C ALA A 84 2.88 1.82 -19.56
N ILE A 85 2.07 0.76 -19.51
CA ILE A 85 2.56 -0.57 -19.14
C ILE A 85 3.42 -1.11 -20.27
N ARG A 86 4.64 -1.55 -19.94
CA ARG A 86 5.59 -2.08 -20.91
C ARG A 86 5.73 -3.58 -20.74
N VAL A 87 5.68 -4.29 -21.85
CA VAL A 87 5.86 -5.74 -21.92
C VAL A 87 6.93 -6.06 -22.96
N GLY A 88 7.82 -6.97 -22.63
CA GLY A 88 8.89 -7.41 -23.52
C GLY A 88 8.93 -8.94 -23.64
N VAL A 89 9.51 -9.42 -24.74
CA VAL A 89 9.79 -10.85 -24.96
C VAL A 89 11.28 -11.13 -24.76
N PHE A 90 11.59 -12.19 -24.02
CA PHE A 90 12.94 -12.54 -23.59
C PHE A 90 13.24 -13.99 -23.86
N ASP A 91 14.50 -14.28 -24.21
CA ASP A 91 15.10 -15.61 -24.19
C ASP A 91 16.14 -15.64 -23.07
N GLY A 92 15.83 -16.37 -21.99
CA GLY A 92 16.55 -16.18 -20.73
C GLY A 92 16.49 -14.72 -20.30
N GLU A 93 17.62 -14.09 -19.98
CA GLU A 93 17.70 -12.68 -19.59
C GLU A 93 17.82 -11.70 -20.77
N LYS A 94 17.95 -12.19 -22.00
CA LYS A 94 18.19 -11.35 -23.18
C LYS A 94 16.88 -11.02 -23.88
N MET A 95 16.61 -9.74 -24.10
CA MET A 95 15.46 -9.30 -24.89
C MET A 95 15.61 -9.69 -26.36
N ILE A 96 14.54 -10.22 -26.97
CA ILE A 96 14.53 -10.64 -28.37
C ILE A 96 14.12 -9.44 -29.24
N ASN A 97 15.11 -8.79 -29.85
CA ASN A 97 14.90 -7.57 -30.64
C ASN A 97 14.65 -7.84 -32.14
N GLU A 98 14.89 -9.07 -32.61
CA GLU A 98 14.81 -9.43 -34.02
C GLU A 98 13.94 -10.68 -34.24
N GLY A 99 13.56 -10.93 -35.50
CA GLY A 99 12.78 -12.10 -35.90
C GLY A 99 11.27 -12.00 -35.62
N PRO A 100 10.51 -13.07 -35.88
CA PRO A 100 9.05 -13.07 -35.80
C PRO A 100 8.49 -12.73 -34.41
N LEU A 101 9.19 -13.16 -33.35
CA LEU A 101 8.80 -12.91 -31.96
C LEU A 101 8.92 -11.43 -31.56
N SER A 102 9.93 -10.72 -32.08
CA SER A 102 10.10 -9.28 -31.81
C SER A 102 8.97 -8.40 -32.35
N LYS A 103 8.14 -8.96 -33.24
CA LYS A 103 6.98 -8.32 -33.88
C LYS A 103 5.69 -9.09 -33.60
N ALA A 104 5.65 -9.91 -32.56
CA ALA A 104 4.45 -10.65 -32.20
C ALA A 104 3.36 -9.72 -31.65
N LYS A 105 2.10 -10.09 -31.83
CA LYS A 105 0.99 -9.40 -31.18
C LYS A 105 0.85 -9.93 -29.76
N VAL A 106 0.85 -9.04 -28.78
CA VAL A 106 0.65 -9.35 -27.36
C VAL A 106 -0.71 -8.83 -26.90
N GLU A 107 -1.31 -9.55 -25.95
CA GLU A 107 -2.55 -9.20 -25.28
C GLU A 107 -2.33 -9.18 -23.78
N ILE A 108 -2.79 -8.09 -23.14
CA ILE A 108 -2.91 -7.96 -21.69
C ILE A 108 -4.32 -8.37 -21.28
N LEU A 109 -4.38 -9.19 -20.25
CA LEU A 109 -5.60 -9.74 -19.67
C LEU A 109 -5.51 -9.75 -18.15
N VAL A 110 -6.57 -10.19 -17.49
CA VAL A 110 -6.63 -10.29 -16.03
C VAL A 110 -6.88 -11.74 -15.65
N LEU A 111 -6.11 -12.22 -14.70
CA LEU A 111 -6.28 -13.50 -14.03
C LEU A 111 -6.94 -13.28 -12.66
N ARG A 112 -7.55 -14.34 -12.13
CA ARG A 112 -8.00 -14.36 -10.74
C ARG A 112 -6.80 -14.22 -9.80
N GLY A 113 -6.95 -13.50 -8.69
CA GLY A 113 -5.85 -13.22 -7.76
C GLY A 113 -5.33 -14.40 -6.93
N ASP A 114 -5.87 -15.60 -7.14
CA ASP A 114 -5.39 -16.86 -6.55
C ASP A 114 -4.53 -17.69 -7.50
N PHE A 115 -4.29 -17.21 -8.73
CA PHE A 115 -3.36 -17.86 -9.65
C PHE A 115 -1.93 -17.86 -9.09
N CYS A 116 -1.24 -19.00 -9.19
CA CYS A 116 0.12 -19.22 -8.67
C CYS A 116 0.30 -18.88 -7.18
N SER A 117 -0.73 -19.10 -6.34
CA SER A 117 -0.64 -18.85 -4.90
C SER A 117 0.36 -19.75 -4.15
N ASP A 118 0.84 -20.81 -4.80
CA ASP A 118 1.76 -21.83 -4.30
C ASP A 118 3.23 -21.58 -4.66
N GLY A 119 3.55 -20.46 -5.35
CA GLY A 119 4.91 -20.11 -5.74
C GLY A 119 5.42 -20.85 -6.98
N GLN A 120 4.53 -21.46 -7.75
CA GLN A 120 4.88 -22.14 -8.99
C GLN A 120 5.31 -21.13 -10.09
N GLU A 121 6.54 -21.26 -10.60
CA GLU A 121 7.14 -20.35 -11.60
C GLU A 121 6.82 -20.72 -13.06
N SER A 122 6.18 -21.87 -13.29
CA SER A 122 5.84 -22.37 -14.63
C SER A 122 4.47 -23.03 -14.67
N TRP A 123 3.69 -22.73 -15.69
CA TRP A 123 2.34 -23.27 -15.89
C TRP A 123 2.11 -23.64 -17.36
N THR A 124 1.12 -24.51 -17.57
CA THR A 124 0.63 -24.84 -18.91
C THR A 124 -0.23 -23.70 -19.48
N GLU A 125 -0.37 -23.65 -20.79
CA GLU A 125 -1.24 -22.66 -21.44
C GLU A 125 -2.70 -22.85 -21.01
N GLU A 126 -3.11 -24.10 -20.82
CA GLU A 126 -4.44 -24.48 -20.32
C GLU A 126 -4.68 -23.97 -18.90
N GLU A 127 -3.72 -24.15 -17.99
CA GLU A 127 -3.77 -23.64 -16.62
C GLU A 127 -3.93 -22.12 -16.62
N PHE A 128 -3.10 -21.41 -17.38
CA PHE A 128 -3.19 -19.95 -17.50
C PHE A 128 -4.56 -19.50 -18.04
N ASN A 129 -5.01 -20.12 -19.13
CA ASN A 129 -6.28 -19.76 -19.78
C ASN A 129 -7.50 -20.04 -18.89
N SER A 130 -7.45 -21.10 -18.07
CA SER A 130 -8.53 -21.43 -17.13
C SER A 130 -8.69 -20.40 -15.99
N HIS A 131 -7.64 -19.64 -15.69
CA HIS A 131 -7.64 -18.62 -14.63
C HIS A 131 -7.96 -17.21 -15.11
N ILE A 132 -8.19 -17.01 -16.41
CA ILE A 132 -8.60 -15.73 -16.96
C ILE A 132 -9.91 -15.27 -16.30
N ALA A 133 -9.85 -14.11 -15.65
CA ALA A 133 -10.99 -13.49 -15.02
C ALA A 133 -11.97 -12.98 -16.08
N GLN A 134 -13.23 -13.35 -15.91
CA GLN A 134 -14.33 -12.90 -16.77
C GLN A 134 -15.10 -11.79 -16.07
N GLY A 135 -15.66 -10.88 -16.86
CA GLY A 135 -16.53 -9.81 -16.36
C GLY A 135 -17.88 -10.33 -15.84
N ARG A 136 -18.74 -9.40 -15.42
CA ARG A 136 -20.10 -9.70 -14.92
C ARG A 136 -20.86 -10.57 -15.92
N HIS A 137 -21.66 -11.49 -15.37
CA HIS A 137 -22.41 -12.48 -16.13
C HIS A 137 -21.55 -13.46 -16.95
N ARG A 138 -20.27 -13.63 -16.59
CA ARG A 138 -19.30 -14.45 -17.35
C ARG A 138 -19.15 -13.99 -18.80
N GLN A 139 -19.42 -12.71 -19.06
CA GLN A 139 -19.44 -12.16 -20.40
C GLN A 139 -18.48 -10.96 -20.46
N GLY A 140 -17.46 -11.08 -21.33
CA GLY A 140 -16.50 -10.01 -21.60
C GLY A 140 -15.27 -9.98 -20.69
N SER A 141 -14.32 -9.09 -21.04
CA SER A 141 -13.07 -8.88 -20.31
C SER A 141 -13.27 -7.93 -19.13
N VAL A 142 -12.55 -8.21 -18.03
CA VAL A 142 -12.44 -7.32 -16.86
C VAL A 142 -11.70 -6.01 -17.22
N LEU A 143 -10.94 -6.01 -18.32
CA LEU A 143 -10.26 -4.82 -18.84
C LEU A 143 -11.06 -4.12 -19.95
N GLY A 144 -10.86 -2.83 -20.06
CA GLY A 144 -11.32 -1.99 -21.16
C GLY A 144 -10.19 -1.18 -21.77
N GLY A 145 -10.44 -0.68 -22.99
CA GLY A 145 -9.47 0.07 -23.78
C GLY A 145 -8.50 -0.81 -24.57
N ASP A 146 -7.33 -0.27 -24.90
CA ASP A 146 -6.39 -0.88 -25.84
C ASP A 146 -5.53 -1.94 -25.13
N CYS A 147 -6.06 -3.15 -25.03
CA CYS A 147 -5.43 -4.27 -24.29
C CYS A 147 -4.51 -5.14 -25.15
N SER A 148 -4.33 -4.82 -26.44
CA SER A 148 -3.44 -5.58 -27.32
C SER A 148 -2.59 -4.65 -28.16
N ALA A 149 -1.33 -4.99 -28.36
CA ALA A 149 -0.38 -4.23 -29.16
C ALA A 149 0.57 -5.16 -29.91
N TRP A 150 1.21 -4.65 -30.96
CA TRP A 150 2.30 -5.34 -31.63
C TRP A 150 3.61 -4.96 -30.96
N LEU A 151 4.47 -5.94 -30.70
CA LEU A 151 5.83 -5.70 -30.26
C LEU A 151 6.59 -4.94 -31.36
N ASN A 152 7.45 -4.02 -30.95
CA ASN A 152 8.37 -3.29 -31.80
C ASN A 152 9.77 -3.49 -31.22
N ASN A 153 10.64 -4.19 -31.95
CA ASN A 153 11.95 -4.62 -31.46
C ASN A 153 11.89 -5.34 -30.11
N GLY A 154 10.89 -6.21 -29.93
CA GLY A 154 10.77 -7.02 -28.72
C GLY A 154 9.98 -6.40 -27.57
N GLU A 155 9.59 -5.12 -27.66
CA GLU A 155 8.87 -4.40 -26.60
C GLU A 155 7.56 -3.76 -27.11
N ALA A 156 6.53 -3.73 -26.27
CA ALA A 156 5.31 -2.95 -26.51
C ALA A 156 4.92 -2.13 -25.28
N SER A 157 4.41 -0.92 -25.53
CA SER A 157 3.83 -0.04 -24.52
C SER A 157 2.31 0.04 -24.69
N LEU A 158 1.56 -0.23 -23.62
CA LEU A 158 0.10 -0.19 -23.60
C LEU A 158 -0.39 0.81 -22.54
N GLY A 159 -0.95 1.94 -22.99
CA GLY A 159 -1.25 3.09 -22.13
C GLY A 159 -2.73 3.40 -21.91
N LYS A 160 -3.68 2.73 -22.60
CA LYS A 160 -5.12 3.04 -22.49
C LYS A 160 -5.93 1.92 -21.84
N ILE A 161 -5.29 1.13 -20.98
CA ILE A 161 -5.92 0.02 -20.29
C ILE A 161 -6.62 0.54 -19.03
N ARG A 162 -7.80 0.02 -18.72
CA ARG A 162 -8.53 0.31 -17.47
C ARG A 162 -9.28 -0.91 -16.96
N PHE A 163 -9.42 -1.03 -15.65
CA PHE A 163 -10.30 -2.04 -15.05
C PHE A 163 -11.75 -1.57 -15.15
N ARG A 164 -12.65 -2.42 -15.66
CA ARG A 164 -14.10 -2.16 -15.66
C ARG A 164 -14.76 -2.55 -14.33
N GLU A 165 -14.08 -3.42 -13.58
CA GLU A 165 -14.63 -4.02 -12.37
C GLU A 165 -13.60 -4.02 -11.25
N GLY A 166 -14.08 -3.83 -10.02
CA GLY A 166 -13.26 -3.90 -8.82
C GLY A 166 -13.04 -5.34 -8.37
N SER A 167 -11.94 -5.60 -7.70
CA SER A 167 -11.57 -6.93 -7.22
C SER A 167 -12.34 -7.36 -5.97
N SER A 168 -13.15 -6.48 -5.38
CA SER A 168 -13.89 -6.78 -4.15
C SER A 168 -14.83 -7.97 -4.29
N ARG A 169 -15.27 -8.35 -5.48
CA ARG A 169 -16.14 -9.52 -5.68
C ARG A 169 -15.37 -10.83 -5.91
N THR A 170 -14.05 -10.78 -6.07
CA THR A 170 -13.27 -12.01 -6.24
C THR A 170 -13.02 -12.67 -4.88
N PRO A 171 -12.90 -14.02 -4.83
CA PRO A 171 -12.59 -14.72 -3.59
C PRO A 171 -11.32 -14.21 -2.91
N SER A 172 -10.28 -13.93 -3.69
CA SER A 172 -8.99 -13.40 -3.20
C SER A 172 -8.99 -11.90 -2.94
N ARG A 173 -10.07 -11.17 -3.26
CA ARG A 173 -10.16 -9.70 -3.27
C ARG A 173 -9.08 -9.01 -4.13
N LYS A 174 -8.42 -9.76 -5.00
CA LYS A 174 -7.33 -9.30 -5.87
C LYS A 174 -7.52 -9.77 -7.30
N PHE A 175 -6.82 -9.10 -8.20
CA PHE A 175 -6.63 -9.45 -9.60
C PHE A 175 -5.14 -9.56 -9.91
N ILE A 176 -4.77 -10.37 -10.89
CA ILE A 176 -3.41 -10.42 -11.42
C ILE A 176 -3.46 -9.95 -12.87
N VAL A 177 -2.59 -9.02 -13.25
CA VAL A 177 -2.46 -8.62 -14.66
C VAL A 177 -1.53 -9.62 -15.35
N GLY A 178 -2.03 -10.21 -16.43
CA GLY A 178 -1.30 -11.18 -17.24
C GLY A 178 -1.05 -10.68 -18.66
N GLY A 179 -0.02 -11.19 -19.32
CA GLY A 179 0.30 -10.89 -20.70
C GLY A 179 0.60 -12.17 -21.48
N ARG A 180 0.01 -12.35 -22.65
CA ARG A 180 0.29 -13.49 -23.53
C ARG A 180 0.52 -13.06 -24.96
N VAL A 181 1.22 -13.88 -25.74
CA VAL A 181 1.30 -13.72 -27.18
C VAL A 181 0.00 -14.22 -27.80
N CYS A 182 -0.63 -13.42 -28.66
CA CYS A 182 -1.77 -13.90 -29.44
C CYS A 182 -1.29 -14.96 -30.43
N MET A 183 -1.83 -16.16 -30.33
CA MET A 183 -1.47 -17.27 -31.21
C MET A 183 -1.68 -16.88 -32.68
N ASN A 184 -0.59 -16.80 -33.43
CA ASN A 184 -0.59 -16.48 -34.85
C ASN A 184 0.15 -17.60 -35.60
N ARG A 185 -0.43 -18.08 -36.71
CA ARG A 185 0.20 -19.08 -37.59
C ARG A 185 1.63 -18.70 -38.02
N LYS A 186 1.97 -17.41 -38.01
CA LYS A 186 3.31 -16.88 -38.36
C LYS A 186 4.41 -17.14 -37.31
N ILE A 187 4.07 -17.53 -36.08
CA ILE A 187 5.03 -17.69 -34.96
C ILE A 187 5.57 -19.14 -34.86
N GLY A 188 5.15 -20.04 -35.76
CA GLY A 188 5.83 -21.32 -35.95
C GLY A 188 5.72 -22.31 -34.78
N GLY A 189 4.67 -22.22 -33.96
CA GLY A 189 4.46 -23.16 -32.83
C GLY A 189 5.43 -22.98 -31.67
N ILE A 190 6.23 -21.89 -31.65
CA ILE A 190 7.13 -21.59 -30.54
C ILE A 190 6.29 -21.24 -29.31
N ARG A 191 6.46 -22.01 -28.24
CA ARG A 191 5.85 -21.73 -26.92
C ARG A 191 6.55 -20.53 -26.30
N VAL A 192 5.79 -19.47 -26.02
CA VAL A 192 6.25 -18.30 -25.27
C VAL A 192 5.49 -18.26 -23.95
N GLN A 193 6.20 -18.41 -22.84
CA GLN A 193 5.59 -18.35 -21.50
C GLN A 193 4.97 -16.98 -21.23
N GLU A 194 3.80 -16.96 -20.59
CA GLU A 194 3.04 -15.76 -20.28
C GLU A 194 3.73 -14.91 -19.19
N ALA A 195 3.49 -13.61 -19.22
CA ALA A 195 3.88 -12.69 -18.16
C ALA A 195 2.77 -12.61 -17.11
N VAL A 196 3.14 -12.54 -15.84
CA VAL A 196 2.22 -12.23 -14.73
C VAL A 196 2.82 -11.17 -13.82
N MET A 197 1.99 -10.27 -13.33
CA MET A 197 2.36 -9.29 -12.31
C MET A 197 1.97 -9.77 -10.92
N GLU A 198 2.44 -9.06 -9.90
CA GLU A 198 1.99 -9.27 -8.53
C GLU A 198 0.47 -9.05 -8.37
N PRO A 199 -0.20 -9.80 -7.47
CA PRO A 199 -1.62 -9.62 -7.21
C PRO A 199 -1.96 -8.23 -6.65
N VAL A 200 -2.85 -7.50 -7.31
CA VAL A 200 -3.27 -6.14 -6.95
C VAL A 200 -4.73 -6.06 -6.55
N THR A 201 -5.04 -5.17 -5.61
CA THR A 201 -6.42 -4.80 -5.27
C THR A 201 -6.89 -3.67 -6.17
N VAL A 202 -8.04 -3.87 -6.81
CA VAL A 202 -8.70 -2.86 -7.66
C VAL A 202 -9.93 -2.34 -6.96
N LEU A 203 -9.92 -1.07 -6.62
CA LEU A 203 -10.95 -0.39 -5.87
C LEU A 203 -11.99 0.24 -6.81
N ASP A 204 -13.22 0.40 -6.33
CA ASP A 204 -14.23 1.18 -7.04
C ASP A 204 -13.79 2.65 -7.12
N ARG A 205 -13.95 3.28 -8.29
CA ARG A 205 -13.59 4.70 -8.51
C ARG A 205 -14.19 5.65 -7.48
N ARG A 206 -15.37 5.35 -6.93
CA ARG A 206 -16.01 6.17 -5.89
C ARG A 206 -15.15 6.30 -4.63
N ASN A 207 -14.25 5.35 -4.39
CA ASN A 207 -13.35 5.36 -3.24
C ASN A 207 -12.12 6.25 -3.45
N GLU A 208 -11.84 6.71 -4.68
CA GLU A 208 -10.69 7.58 -5.00
C GLU A 208 -10.75 8.90 -4.20
N ALA A 209 -11.94 9.48 -4.06
CA ALA A 209 -12.13 10.69 -3.27
C ALA A 209 -11.81 10.50 -1.77
N ASN A 210 -11.79 9.25 -1.29
CA ASN A 210 -11.51 8.86 0.09
C ASN A 210 -10.15 8.19 0.27
N GLU A 211 -9.28 8.25 -0.74
CA GLU A 211 -7.95 7.65 -0.69
C GLU A 211 -7.15 8.18 0.51
N LYS A 212 -6.57 7.24 1.26
CA LYS A 212 -5.73 7.53 2.43
C LYS A 212 -4.29 7.57 1.99
N ARG A 213 -3.50 8.43 2.63
CA ARG A 213 -2.10 8.61 2.30
C ARG A 213 -1.23 8.01 3.39
N HIS A 214 -0.29 7.14 3.02
CA HIS A 214 0.62 6.47 3.95
C HIS A 214 2.08 6.74 3.55
N PRO A 215 2.87 7.50 4.34
CA PRO A 215 2.45 8.25 5.52
C PRO A 215 1.65 9.52 5.15
N PRO A 216 0.81 10.05 6.07
CA PRO A 216 0.14 11.32 5.86
C PRO A 216 1.12 12.48 5.99
N ARG A 217 0.78 13.63 5.40
CA ARG A 217 1.51 14.90 5.58
C ARG A 217 0.70 15.91 6.36
N LEU A 218 1.39 16.87 6.97
CA LEU A 218 0.79 17.95 7.76
C LEU A 218 -0.24 18.77 6.97
N ASP A 219 0.05 19.05 5.70
CA ASP A 219 -0.78 19.83 4.78
C ASP A 219 -1.94 19.03 4.15
N ASP A 220 -2.00 17.71 4.36
CA ASP A 220 -3.11 16.92 3.89
C ASP A 220 -4.41 17.34 4.58
N GLU A 221 -5.52 17.36 3.84
CA GLU A 221 -6.85 17.51 4.43
C GLU A 221 -7.11 16.37 5.43
N VAL A 222 -7.79 16.69 6.54
CA VAL A 222 -7.97 15.76 7.67
C VAL A 222 -8.69 14.46 7.28
N TYR A 223 -9.51 14.47 6.22
CA TYR A 223 -10.15 13.25 5.71
C TYR A 223 -9.16 12.26 5.09
N ARG A 224 -7.90 12.62 4.86
CA ARG A 224 -6.86 11.68 4.42
C ARG A 224 -6.41 10.73 5.53
N LEU A 225 -6.74 11.02 6.78
CA LEU A 225 -6.54 10.10 7.91
C LEU A 225 -7.49 8.91 7.83
N GLU A 226 -7.06 7.78 8.43
CA GLU A 226 -7.89 6.58 8.51
C GLU A 226 -9.17 6.87 9.32
N GLU A 227 -10.24 6.11 9.04
CA GLU A 227 -11.58 6.27 9.64
C GLU A 227 -12.35 7.56 9.30
N ILE A 228 -11.69 8.59 8.74
CA ILE A 228 -12.36 9.86 8.40
C ILE A 228 -12.74 9.89 6.93
N SER A 229 -13.98 9.58 6.56
CA SER A 229 -14.43 9.73 5.16
C SER A 229 -14.62 11.20 4.77
N ARG A 230 -14.28 11.55 3.53
CA ARG A 230 -14.64 12.82 2.91
C ARG A 230 -16.14 13.03 2.99
N ASP A 231 -16.52 14.23 3.41
CA ASP A 231 -17.89 14.66 3.74
C ASP A 231 -18.66 13.77 4.74
N GLY A 232 -17.95 12.85 5.40
CA GLY A 232 -18.47 11.97 6.45
C GLY A 232 -18.77 12.72 7.75
N ILE A 233 -19.30 11.99 8.74
CA ILE A 233 -19.70 12.55 10.03
C ILE A 233 -18.51 13.15 10.77
N TYR A 234 -17.40 12.42 10.89
CA TYR A 234 -16.18 12.91 11.56
C TYR A 234 -15.56 14.10 10.84
N HIS A 235 -15.48 14.07 9.51
CA HIS A 235 -14.96 15.19 8.72
C HIS A 235 -15.77 16.48 8.93
N ARG A 236 -17.11 16.39 8.92
CA ARG A 236 -17.98 17.55 9.19
C ARG A 236 -17.80 18.08 10.61
N ARG A 237 -17.74 17.20 11.61
CA ARG A 237 -17.52 17.59 13.02
C ARG A 237 -16.19 18.32 13.22
N LEU A 238 -15.12 17.78 12.65
CA LEU A 238 -13.79 18.41 12.70
C LEU A 238 -13.78 19.78 12.01
N LYS A 239 -14.39 19.90 10.83
CA LYS A 239 -14.53 21.18 10.13
C LYS A 239 -15.30 22.23 10.94
N ASN A 240 -16.35 21.83 11.67
CA ASN A 240 -17.14 22.73 12.50
C ASN A 240 -16.34 23.36 13.65
N VAL A 241 -15.26 22.70 14.10
CA VAL A 241 -14.32 23.22 15.10
C VAL A 241 -13.00 23.69 14.48
N HIS A 242 -13.01 23.98 13.17
CA HIS A 242 -11.86 24.47 12.42
C HIS A 242 -10.64 23.54 12.37
N ILE A 243 -10.84 22.23 12.45
CA ILE A 243 -9.80 21.23 12.20
C ILE A 243 -9.91 20.79 10.73
N PHE A 244 -9.04 21.33 9.87
CA PHE A 244 -9.08 21.13 8.43
C PHE A 244 -7.98 20.20 7.93
N THR A 245 -6.81 20.24 8.55
CA THR A 245 -5.61 19.51 8.12
C THR A 245 -5.19 18.43 9.13
N VAL A 246 -4.24 17.57 8.72
CA VAL A 246 -3.57 16.63 9.64
C VAL A 246 -2.80 17.38 10.72
N GLU A 247 -2.18 18.53 10.40
CA GLU A 247 -1.52 19.38 11.39
C GLU A 247 -2.50 19.87 12.48
N ASP A 248 -3.65 20.38 12.07
CA ASP A 248 -4.70 20.85 13.01
C ASP A 248 -5.16 19.70 13.91
N PHE A 249 -5.35 18.52 13.33
CA PHE A 249 -5.76 17.33 14.06
C PHE A 249 -4.72 16.91 15.10
N LEU A 250 -3.43 16.88 14.73
CA LEU A 250 -2.34 16.55 15.64
C LEU A 250 -2.19 17.60 16.76
N LYS A 251 -2.33 18.89 16.43
CA LYS A 251 -2.36 19.97 17.43
C LYS A 251 -3.49 19.79 18.42
N ALA A 252 -4.70 19.50 17.95
CA ALA A 252 -5.86 19.25 18.82
C ALA A 252 -5.65 17.99 19.67
N LEU A 253 -5.12 16.91 19.09
CA LEU A 253 -4.82 15.66 19.77
C LEU A 253 -3.80 15.85 20.90
N ASN A 254 -2.74 16.61 20.67
CA ASN A 254 -1.66 16.82 21.64
C ASN A 254 -2.02 17.84 22.73
N LYS A 255 -2.95 18.75 22.43
CA LYS A 255 -3.59 19.64 23.41
C LYS A 255 -4.50 18.87 24.36
N ASP A 256 -5.45 18.12 23.81
CA ASP A 256 -6.36 17.28 24.59
C ASP A 256 -7.03 16.20 23.74
N ALA A 257 -6.51 14.98 23.88
CA ALA A 257 -7.00 13.82 23.18
C ALA A 257 -8.42 13.41 23.61
N ASP A 258 -8.81 13.65 24.87
CA ASP A 258 -10.12 13.25 25.38
C ASP A 258 -11.19 14.24 24.94
N VAL A 259 -10.92 15.55 24.91
CA VAL A 259 -11.81 16.55 24.32
C VAL A 259 -12.01 16.31 22.82
N LEU A 260 -10.92 16.08 22.07
CA LEU A 260 -11.03 15.76 20.63
C LEU A 260 -11.85 14.49 20.40
N ARG A 261 -11.62 13.43 21.19
CA ARG A 261 -12.34 12.16 21.05
C ARG A 261 -13.81 12.27 21.45
N GLU A 262 -14.08 12.78 22.64
CA GLU A 262 -15.40 12.69 23.27
C GLU A 262 -16.30 13.87 22.94
N MET A 263 -15.77 15.09 22.90
CA MET A 263 -16.58 16.29 22.66
C MET A 263 -16.69 16.60 21.17
N VAL A 264 -15.59 16.52 20.42
CA VAL A 264 -15.59 16.85 18.99
C VAL A 264 -16.07 15.68 18.14
N LEU A 265 -15.49 14.50 18.32
CA LEU A 265 -15.81 13.33 17.49
C LEU A 265 -16.99 12.51 18.04
N GLU A 266 -17.41 12.76 19.29
CA GLU A 266 -18.45 12.02 20.02
C GLU A 266 -18.18 10.50 20.13
N ILE A 267 -16.90 10.13 20.23
CA ILE A 267 -16.46 8.74 20.41
C ILE A 267 -16.38 8.43 21.90
N LYS A 268 -17.46 7.88 22.47
CA LYS A 268 -17.60 7.64 23.92
C LYS A 268 -16.66 6.59 24.50
N LYS A 269 -16.17 5.65 23.69
CA LYS A 269 -15.27 4.57 24.11
C LYS A 269 -14.06 4.56 23.21
N ARG A 270 -12.86 4.31 23.75
CA ARG A 270 -11.68 4.01 22.94
C ARG A 270 -11.99 2.76 22.12
N SER A 271 -12.23 2.98 20.84
CA SER A 271 -12.54 1.95 19.86
C SER A 271 -11.33 1.76 18.96
N ASN A 272 -11.25 0.60 18.31
CA ASN A 272 -10.22 0.33 17.30
C ASN A 272 -10.19 1.41 16.20
N ALA A 273 -11.30 2.10 15.95
CA ALA A 273 -11.35 3.21 14.99
C ALA A 273 -10.55 4.43 15.48
N TRP A 274 -10.77 4.87 16.72
CA TRP A 274 -9.99 5.97 17.31
C TRP A 274 -8.49 5.67 17.33
N GLU A 275 -8.13 4.44 17.71
CA GLU A 275 -6.73 4.02 17.76
C GLU A 275 -6.08 4.00 16.37
N ARG A 276 -6.76 3.47 15.35
CA ARG A 276 -6.28 3.51 13.96
C ARG A 276 -6.10 4.94 13.46
N MET A 277 -7.08 5.81 13.69
CA MET A 277 -7.02 7.23 13.31
C MET A 277 -5.81 7.94 13.94
N VAL A 278 -5.63 7.79 15.26
CA VAL A 278 -4.52 8.40 15.99
C VAL A 278 -3.17 7.81 15.56
N LYS A 279 -3.09 6.49 15.42
CA LYS A 279 -1.88 5.82 14.96
C LYS A 279 -1.46 6.35 13.59
N HIS A 280 -2.40 6.37 12.64
CA HIS A 280 -2.13 6.84 11.29
C HIS A 280 -1.70 8.32 11.28
N ALA A 281 -2.36 9.19 12.04
CA ALA A 281 -1.95 10.59 12.16
C ALA A 281 -0.51 10.74 12.69
N ARG A 282 -0.11 9.89 13.65
CA ARG A 282 1.25 9.90 14.23
C ARG A 282 2.34 9.31 13.33
N GLU A 283 1.98 8.64 12.24
CA GLU A 283 2.94 8.22 11.20
C GLU A 283 3.38 9.41 10.32
N CYS A 284 2.77 10.58 10.49
CA CYS A 284 3.18 11.81 9.80
C CYS A 284 4.63 12.16 10.12
N CYS A 285 5.44 12.39 9.07
CA CYS A 285 6.83 12.78 9.24
C CYS A 285 6.93 14.27 9.60
N LEU A 286 7.70 14.58 10.65
CA LEU A 286 7.94 15.96 11.13
C LEU A 286 9.40 16.40 10.92
N ALA A 287 10.20 15.60 10.20
CA ALA A 287 11.65 15.80 10.10
C ALA A 287 12.04 17.09 9.32
N ASP A 288 11.14 17.60 8.49
CA ASP A 288 11.28 18.83 7.72
C ASP A 288 10.86 20.09 8.49
N ARG A 289 10.42 19.94 9.75
CA ARG A 289 9.98 21.04 10.64
C ARG A 289 10.67 20.95 12.00
N PRO A 290 12.00 21.21 12.06
CA PRO A 290 12.80 21.04 13.28
C PRO A 290 12.59 22.16 14.30
N GLU A 291 11.73 23.15 14.00
CA GLU A 291 11.49 24.28 14.87
C GLU A 291 10.67 23.89 16.10
N LEU A 292 11.03 24.49 17.23
CA LEU A 292 10.47 24.21 18.54
C LEU A 292 9.93 25.49 19.18
N LYS A 293 8.83 25.32 19.92
CA LYS A 293 8.27 26.32 20.82
C LYS A 293 8.79 26.04 22.23
N ALA A 294 9.12 27.09 22.98
CA ALA A 294 9.52 26.96 24.38
C ALA A 294 8.49 27.58 25.32
N TYR A 295 8.29 26.97 26.48
CA TYR A 295 7.51 27.54 27.57
C TYR A 295 8.29 27.42 28.89
N HIS A 296 8.40 28.56 29.59
CA HIS A 296 9.21 28.68 30.80
C HIS A 296 8.34 28.56 32.06
N SER A 297 8.87 27.90 33.09
CA SER A 297 8.28 27.98 34.43
C SER A 297 8.44 29.38 35.00
N VAL A 298 7.59 29.74 35.96
CA VAL A 298 7.62 31.05 36.64
C VAL A 298 8.97 31.33 37.27
N GLU A 299 9.62 30.30 37.83
CA GLU A 299 10.94 30.40 38.45
C GLU A 299 12.10 30.39 37.44
N GLY A 300 11.83 30.09 36.16
CA GLY A 300 12.84 29.97 35.10
C GLY A 300 13.69 28.69 35.15
N ASN A 301 13.54 27.86 36.19
CA ASN A 301 14.32 26.64 36.40
C ASN A 301 13.99 25.50 35.43
N VAL A 302 12.81 25.55 34.80
CA VAL A 302 12.32 24.52 33.87
C VAL A 302 11.82 25.15 32.58
N VAL A 303 12.24 24.60 31.46
CA VAL A 303 11.77 25.00 30.12
C VAL A 303 11.32 23.75 29.39
N ILE A 304 10.07 23.72 28.92
CA ILE A 304 9.54 22.61 28.11
C ILE A 304 9.51 23.01 26.64
N PHE A 305 9.78 22.04 25.76
CA PHE A 305 9.87 22.25 24.32
C PHE A 305 8.80 21.45 23.58
N PHE A 306 8.11 22.12 22.67
CA PHE A 306 7.08 21.53 21.82
C PHE A 306 7.48 21.61 20.34
N ASN A 307 7.13 20.59 19.56
CA ASN A 307 7.27 20.65 18.11
C ASN A 307 6.11 21.42 17.45
N CYS A 308 6.12 21.47 16.12
CA CYS A 308 5.13 22.16 15.30
C CYS A 308 3.67 21.68 15.50
N VAL A 309 3.46 20.46 16.00
CA VAL A 309 2.14 19.88 16.31
C VAL A 309 1.80 19.87 17.80
N HIS A 310 2.50 20.67 18.61
CA HIS A 310 2.34 20.77 20.06
C HIS A 310 2.64 19.48 20.84
N ASP A 311 3.36 18.53 20.24
CA ASP A 311 3.86 17.39 20.99
C ASP A 311 5.06 17.81 21.83
N LEU A 312 5.11 17.32 23.07
CA LEU A 312 6.21 17.59 23.99
C LEU A 312 7.43 16.77 23.53
N VAL A 313 8.54 17.43 23.24
CA VAL A 313 9.77 16.78 22.74
C VAL A 313 10.76 16.52 23.88
N GLY A 314 10.84 17.44 24.83
CA GLY A 314 11.76 17.37 25.96
C GLY A 314 11.68 18.60 26.84
N ALA A 315 12.56 18.67 27.84
CA ALA A 315 12.63 19.78 28.76
C ALA A 315 14.04 20.01 29.28
N ILE A 316 14.38 21.27 29.57
CA ILE A 316 15.56 21.63 30.35
C ILE A 316 15.15 21.71 31.81
N PHE A 317 15.83 20.96 32.67
CA PHE A 317 15.70 21.05 34.14
C PHE A 317 17.03 21.55 34.70
N TYR A 318 17.01 22.69 35.37
CA TYR A 318 18.22 23.26 36.01
C TYR A 318 19.43 23.33 35.06
N GLY A 319 19.18 23.74 33.81
CA GLY A 319 20.21 23.89 32.77
C GLY A 319 20.56 22.62 31.99
N VAL A 320 19.99 21.45 32.32
CA VAL A 320 20.26 20.18 31.63
C VAL A 320 19.05 19.76 30.80
N TYR A 321 19.25 19.61 29.48
CA TYR A 321 18.22 19.06 28.59
C TYR A 321 18.03 17.56 28.81
N VAL A 322 16.77 17.15 28.89
CA VAL A 322 16.33 15.76 28.96
C VAL A 322 15.26 15.55 27.90
N SER A 323 15.46 14.57 27.02
CA SER A 323 14.43 14.14 26.06
C SER A 323 13.21 13.57 26.82
N ARG A 324 12.00 13.77 26.27
CA ARG A 324 10.75 13.24 26.85
C ARG A 324 10.85 11.76 27.22
N ASP A 325 11.48 10.96 26.37
CA ASP A 325 11.54 9.51 26.54
C ASP A 325 12.47 9.10 27.71
N ASN A 326 13.29 10.02 28.20
CA ASN A 326 14.24 9.82 29.31
C ASN A 326 13.79 10.50 30.61
N PHE A 327 12.54 10.98 30.70
CA PHE A 327 12.03 11.55 31.94
C PHE A 327 11.88 10.48 33.03
N ASP A 328 12.47 10.74 34.19
CA ASP A 328 12.10 10.06 35.42
C ASP A 328 10.68 10.50 35.88
N PRO A 329 10.02 9.76 36.78
CA PRO A 329 8.65 10.09 37.20
C PRO A 329 8.46 11.50 37.75
N ALA A 330 9.46 12.07 38.43
CA ALA A 330 9.37 13.41 39.02
C ALA A 330 9.48 14.49 37.92
N LYS A 331 10.47 14.38 37.04
CA LYS A 331 10.62 15.25 35.86
C LYS A 331 9.38 15.19 34.97
N LYS A 332 8.82 14.00 34.78
CA LYS A 332 7.60 13.81 34.02
C LYS A 332 6.42 14.55 34.66
N ALA A 333 6.21 14.41 35.96
CA ALA A 333 5.14 15.12 36.66
C ALA A 333 5.28 16.65 36.48
N GLN A 334 6.48 17.19 36.70
CA GLN A 334 6.76 18.61 36.57
C GLN A 334 6.57 19.14 35.14
N ALA A 335 7.07 18.41 34.13
CA ALA A 335 6.91 18.81 32.73
C ALA A 335 5.44 18.78 32.27
N TYR A 336 4.65 17.80 32.73
CA TYR A 336 3.24 17.70 32.38
C TYR A 336 2.37 18.72 33.11
N GLU A 337 2.68 19.06 34.36
CA GLU A 337 2.05 20.19 35.06
C GLU A 337 2.28 21.49 34.29
N LEU A 338 3.53 21.75 33.88
CA LEU A 338 3.88 22.93 33.09
C LEU A 338 3.22 22.91 31.70
N LYS A 339 3.07 21.73 31.09
CA LYS A 339 2.33 21.56 29.83
C LYS A 339 0.86 21.98 29.98
N GLU A 340 0.20 21.64 31.08
CA GLU A 340 -1.18 22.09 31.34
C GLU A 340 -1.26 23.62 31.47
N CYS A 341 -0.27 24.27 32.10
CA CYS A 341 -0.20 25.73 32.14
C CYS A 341 -0.03 26.35 30.74
N ALA A 342 0.80 25.74 29.90
CA ALA A 342 1.06 26.22 28.53
C ALA A 342 -0.12 26.05 27.57
N ARG A 343 -1.07 25.17 27.90
CA ARG A 343 -2.12 24.67 26.99
C ARG A 343 -2.90 25.75 26.25
N GLY A 344 -3.25 26.84 26.92
CA GLY A 344 -4.00 27.97 26.33
C GLY A 344 -3.18 28.89 25.43
N GLN A 345 -1.85 28.76 25.44
CA GLN A 345 -0.91 29.66 24.74
C GLN A 345 -0.14 28.96 23.62
N LEU A 346 -0.28 27.64 23.47
CA LEU A 346 0.51 26.85 22.50
C LEU A 346 0.43 27.38 21.06
N ASP A 347 -0.71 27.93 20.62
CA ASP A 347 -0.85 28.47 19.26
C ASP A 347 -0.08 29.78 19.05
N ILE A 348 0.13 30.57 20.10
CA ILE A 348 0.76 31.89 20.04
C ILE A 348 2.25 31.87 20.39
N LEU A 349 2.75 30.77 20.96
CA LEU A 349 4.17 30.63 21.27
C LEU A 349 5.02 30.65 19.98
N PRO A 350 6.08 31.46 19.97
CA PRO A 350 6.97 31.58 18.81
C PRO A 350 7.85 30.33 18.64
N PHE A 351 8.35 30.15 17.43
CA PHE A 351 9.30 29.10 17.07
C PHE A 351 10.75 29.61 17.21
N ASP A 352 11.14 29.94 18.44
CA ASP A 352 12.44 30.56 18.74
C ASP A 352 13.58 29.56 18.92
N TYR A 353 13.30 28.26 18.85
CA TYR A 353 14.27 27.20 19.03
C TYR A 353 14.27 26.25 17.83
N VAL A 354 15.39 25.60 17.57
CA VAL A 354 15.52 24.53 16.57
C VAL A 354 16.20 23.33 17.23
N MET A 355 15.73 22.14 16.89
CA MET A 355 16.36 20.90 17.31
C MET A 355 17.67 20.68 16.52
N ASN A 356 18.84 20.87 17.14
CA ASN A 356 20.13 20.60 16.51
C ASN A 356 20.79 19.37 17.15
N GLY A 357 20.89 18.28 16.38
CA GLY A 357 21.26 16.98 16.92
C GLY A 357 20.31 16.55 18.05
N ASN A 358 20.81 16.49 19.28
CA ASN A 358 20.05 16.09 20.47
C ASN A 358 19.80 17.24 21.45
N LEU A 359 20.09 18.50 21.09
CA LEU A 359 19.89 19.66 21.96
C LEU A 359 19.07 20.78 21.29
N PRO A 360 18.11 21.39 22.02
CA PRO A 360 17.40 22.57 21.52
C PRO A 360 18.35 23.77 21.54
N GLU A 361 18.51 24.43 20.40
CA GLU A 361 19.32 25.64 20.25
C GLU A 361 18.41 26.82 19.93
N GLN A 362 18.68 27.97 20.57
CA GLN A 362 17.93 29.18 20.30
C GLN A 362 18.32 29.73 18.93
N VAL A 363 17.33 30.05 18.10
CA VAL A 363 17.57 30.67 16.80
C VAL A 363 18.02 32.11 17.05
N PRO A 364 19.15 32.58 16.46
CA PRO A 364 19.57 33.96 16.59
C PRO A 364 18.47 34.88 16.03
N SER A 365 17.85 35.66 16.91
CA SER A 365 16.80 36.61 16.53
C SER A 365 17.41 37.65 15.59
N SER A 366 17.06 37.63 14.30
CA SER A 366 17.45 38.66 13.34
C SER A 366 16.56 39.91 13.46
N THR A 367 16.28 40.37 14.68
CA THR A 367 15.69 41.68 14.96
C THR A 367 15.84 42.01 16.45
N HIS A 368 16.96 42.62 16.84
CA HIS A 368 17.02 43.96 17.43
C HIS A 368 18.44 44.31 17.91
N SER A 369 18.98 45.36 17.29
CA SER A 369 19.72 46.46 17.89
C SER A 369 20.94 46.20 18.78
N THR A 370 22.09 46.66 18.27
CA THR A 370 23.25 47.15 19.01
C THR A 370 22.83 47.99 20.23
N LEU A 371 23.57 47.84 21.35
CA LEU A 371 23.35 48.38 22.72
C LEU A 371 22.44 47.44 23.53
N ASP A 372 22.95 46.45 24.26
CA ASP A 372 23.79 46.61 25.45
C ASP A 372 24.83 45.49 25.57
N ALA A 373 26.06 45.81 25.18
CA ALA A 373 27.26 45.06 25.53
C ALA A 373 28.15 45.96 26.38
N ALA A 374 27.69 46.33 27.58
CA ALA A 374 28.53 46.87 28.63
C ALA A 374 27.75 46.84 29.94
N PHE A 375 28.02 45.86 30.80
CA PHE A 375 28.07 46.01 32.27
C PHE A 375 28.18 44.64 32.95
N ILE A 376 29.26 43.89 32.71
CA ILE A 376 29.88 43.04 33.75
C ILE A 376 31.37 42.92 33.44
N LEU A 377 32.18 43.82 33.98
CA LEU A 377 33.55 43.51 34.39
C LEU A 377 33.71 44.10 35.79
N GLY A 378 33.89 43.21 36.77
CA GLY A 378 34.14 43.57 38.16
C GLY A 378 35.47 44.31 38.33
N PRO A 379 35.64 45.04 39.43
CA PRO A 379 36.93 45.65 39.75
C PRO A 379 37.79 44.61 40.45
N ASP A 380 39.00 44.36 39.95
CA ASP A 380 40.09 44.09 40.90
C ASP A 380 41.50 44.43 40.37
N VAL A 381 42.28 44.95 41.33
CA VAL A 381 43.75 44.98 41.47
C VAL A 381 44.60 45.96 40.62
N ALA A 382 44.78 47.14 41.22
CA ALA A 382 46.04 47.67 41.76
C ALA A 382 47.09 48.45 40.94
N LEU A 383 47.69 49.39 41.71
CA LEU A 383 49.08 49.86 41.72
C LEU A 383 49.49 50.90 40.66
N GLN A 384 49.65 52.17 41.09
CA GLN A 384 50.97 52.69 41.44
C GLN A 384 50.97 54.17 41.91
N ARG A 385 51.77 54.38 42.97
CA ARG A 385 52.42 55.61 43.48
C ARG A 385 51.68 56.49 44.48
#